data_AF-A0A3A6RAN6-F1
#
_entry.id   AF-A0A3A6RAN6-F1
#
_cell.length_a   1.000
_cell.length_b   1.000
_cell.length_c   1.000
_cell.angle_alpha   90.00
_cell.angle_beta   90.00
_cell.angle_gamma   90.00
#
_symmetry.space_group_name_H-M   'P 1'
#
loop_
_entity.id
_entity.type
_entity.pdbx_description
1 polymer ?
#
loop_
_entity_poly.entity_id
_entity_poly.type
_entity_poly.pdbx_seq_one_letter_code
_entity_poly.pdbx_strand_id
1 'polypeptide(L)'
;MNPANPVFFHSTSLRERFLDGLDNALQDRHIDADERSWLLALGGPALANDTDPIRADRLSLNDGSHEPFELAAGLLLSHATAESERVYLFTLAQGIEVFDSRDLLLTTLRARFAEGDERAVFEAEKIEGDPFHAQMLAIVEQQVDAITELSRQLKLTPTLYEVAKVSVTRQLKARFGGRRLILKSIRCSLCPFQ
;
A
#
# COMPACT_ATOMS: atom_id res chain seq x y z
N MET A 1 1.09 17.74 -7.94
CA MET A 1 0.58 17.84 -6.55
C MET A 1 1.30 16.77 -5.74
N ASN A 2 2.20 17.18 -4.82
CA ASN A 2 2.93 16.38 -3.82
C ASN A 2 3.53 17.42 -2.83
N PRO A 3 3.78 17.16 -1.52
CA PRO A 3 3.74 15.89 -0.79
C PRO A 3 2.99 15.91 0.56
N ALA A 4 2.64 14.69 1.04
CA ALA A 4 2.14 14.38 2.40
C ALA A 4 0.94 15.21 2.88
N ASN A 5 -0.27 14.82 2.49
CA ASN A 5 -1.48 15.40 3.09
C ASN A 5 -1.71 14.76 4.47
N PRO A 6 -1.60 15.49 5.60
CA PRO A 6 -1.79 14.95 6.95
C PRO A 6 -3.26 14.54 7.24
N VAL A 7 -4.15 14.73 6.28
CA VAL A 7 -5.62 14.52 6.39
C VAL A 7 -5.97 13.04 6.67
N PHE A 8 -5.08 12.09 6.39
CA PHE A 8 -5.35 10.66 6.65
C PHE A 8 -4.87 10.15 8.01
N PHE A 9 -4.18 10.99 8.80
CA PHE A 9 -3.66 10.63 10.13
C PHE A 9 -4.58 11.04 11.28
N HIS A 10 -5.80 11.50 10.95
CA HIS A 10 -6.79 11.91 11.92
C HIS A 10 -8.11 11.20 11.64
N SER A 11 -8.64 10.48 12.63
CA SER A 11 -9.92 9.77 12.51
C SER A 11 -11.09 10.72 12.21
N THR A 12 -11.05 11.96 12.71
CA THR A 12 -12.04 13.00 12.38
C THR A 12 -12.05 13.32 10.89
N SER A 13 -10.88 13.50 10.28
CA SER A 13 -10.76 13.79 8.85
C SER A 13 -11.17 12.59 7.98
N LEU A 14 -10.88 11.37 8.41
CA LEU A 14 -11.38 10.16 7.74
C LEU A 14 -12.91 10.07 7.80
N ARG A 15 -13.50 10.41 8.95
CA ARG A 15 -14.96 10.50 9.13
C ARG A 15 -15.57 11.56 8.21
N GLU A 16 -14.99 12.75 8.13
CA GLU A 16 -15.45 13.80 7.21
C GLU A 16 -15.42 13.33 5.76
N ARG A 17 -14.35 12.69 5.32
CA ARG A 17 -14.26 12.14 3.95
C ARG A 17 -15.27 11.03 3.68
N PHE A 18 -15.61 10.24 4.70
CA PHE A 18 -16.68 9.25 4.58
C PHE A 18 -18.04 9.93 4.41
N LEU A 19 -18.33 10.98 5.18
CA LEU A 19 -19.56 11.77 5.03
C LEU A 19 -19.65 12.41 3.63
N ASP A 20 -18.57 13.00 3.14
CA ASP A 20 -18.50 13.53 1.78
C ASP A 20 -18.73 12.41 0.74
N GLY A 21 -18.17 11.23 0.98
CA GLY A 21 -18.36 10.05 0.13
C GLY A 21 -19.82 9.58 0.07
N LEU A 22 -20.54 9.62 1.19
CA LEU A 22 -21.97 9.30 1.24
C LEU A 22 -22.81 10.33 0.49
N ASP A 23 -22.49 11.61 0.63
CA ASP A 23 -23.22 12.66 -0.06
C ASP A 23 -23.01 12.57 -1.58
N ASN A 24 -21.79 12.27 -2.03
CA ASN A 24 -21.50 12.02 -3.44
C ASN A 24 -22.25 10.78 -3.96
N ALA A 25 -22.23 9.66 -3.23
CA ALA A 25 -22.93 8.44 -3.64
C ALA A 25 -24.46 8.62 -3.72
N LEU A 26 -25.04 9.43 -2.84
CA LEU A 26 -26.45 9.80 -2.92
C LEU A 26 -26.74 10.68 -4.15
N GLN A 27 -25.89 11.67 -4.42
CA GLN A 27 -26.02 12.54 -5.60
C GLN A 27 -25.93 11.75 -6.91
N ASP A 28 -25.00 10.81 -6.97
CA ASP A 28 -24.80 9.90 -8.11
C ASP A 28 -25.84 8.78 -8.20
N ARG A 29 -26.74 8.69 -7.20
CA ARG A 29 -27.80 7.67 -7.09
C ARG A 29 -27.28 6.23 -7.02
N HIS A 30 -26.07 6.06 -6.47
CA HIS A 30 -25.55 4.74 -6.13
C HIS A 30 -26.21 4.18 -4.87
N ILE A 31 -26.59 5.07 -3.94
CA ILE A 31 -27.37 4.75 -2.75
C ILE A 31 -28.65 5.59 -2.70
N ASP A 32 -29.65 5.11 -1.96
CA ASP A 32 -30.86 5.85 -1.64
C ASP A 32 -30.78 6.56 -0.26
N ALA A 33 -31.88 7.22 0.12
CA ALA A 33 -31.94 7.99 1.36
C ALA A 33 -31.96 7.12 2.62
N ASP A 34 -32.50 5.91 2.54
CA ASP A 34 -32.57 4.97 3.65
C ASP A 34 -31.20 4.33 3.85
N GLU A 35 -30.54 3.90 2.77
CA GLU A 35 -29.16 3.42 2.76
C GLU A 35 -28.18 4.47 3.29
N ARG A 36 -28.32 5.73 2.87
CA ARG A 36 -27.50 6.83 3.42
C ARG A 36 -27.75 7.00 4.92
N SER A 37 -29.01 7.00 5.36
CA SER A 37 -29.35 7.20 6.77
C SER A 37 -28.83 6.07 7.64
N TRP A 38 -28.89 4.84 7.13
CA TRP A 38 -28.27 3.68 7.75
C TRP A 38 -26.75 3.87 7.82
N LEU A 39 -26.04 4.08 6.70
CA LEU A 39 -24.58 4.26 6.65
C LEU A 39 -24.05 5.40 7.54
N LEU A 40 -24.83 6.47 7.72
CA LEU A 40 -24.50 7.58 8.63
C LEU A 40 -24.38 7.13 10.10
N ALA A 41 -25.03 6.04 10.49
CA ALA A 41 -24.95 5.50 11.85
C ALA A 41 -23.52 5.06 12.22
N LEU A 42 -22.68 4.69 11.25
CA LEU A 42 -21.26 4.40 11.44
C LEU A 42 -20.51 5.61 12.02
N GLY A 43 -20.97 6.80 11.62
CA GLY A 43 -20.46 8.09 12.03
C GLY A 43 -20.85 8.49 13.47
N GLY A 44 -21.81 7.79 14.08
CA GLY A 44 -22.42 8.16 15.35
C GLY A 44 -22.16 7.16 16.50
N PRO A 45 -22.64 7.47 17.71
CA PRO A 45 -22.61 6.52 18.82
C PRO A 45 -23.55 5.33 18.54
N ALA A 46 -23.07 4.12 18.81
CA ALA A 46 -23.87 2.91 18.67
C ALA A 46 -25.11 2.97 19.58
N LEU A 47 -26.30 2.71 19.01
CA LEU A 47 -27.54 2.66 19.76
C LEU A 47 -27.76 1.24 20.28
N ALA A 48 -28.04 1.11 21.58
CA ALA A 48 -28.19 -0.19 22.24
C ALA A 48 -29.36 -1.05 21.73
N ASN A 49 -30.30 -0.47 20.99
CA ASN A 49 -31.49 -1.13 20.43
C ASN A 49 -31.53 -1.05 18.90
N ASP A 50 -30.38 -0.90 18.25
CA ASP A 50 -30.30 -0.93 16.80
C ASP A 50 -30.63 -2.34 16.29
N THR A 51 -31.70 -2.46 15.51
CA THR A 51 -32.18 -3.73 14.96
C THR A 51 -31.31 -4.24 13.81
N ASP A 52 -30.55 -3.35 13.17
CA ASP A 52 -29.67 -3.69 12.06
C ASP A 52 -28.38 -2.87 12.09
N PRO A 53 -27.48 -3.13 13.05
CA PRO A 53 -26.27 -2.35 13.21
C PRO A 53 -25.32 -2.58 12.04
N ILE A 54 -24.55 -1.54 11.70
CA ILE A 54 -23.50 -1.64 10.69
C ILE A 54 -22.36 -2.49 11.23
N ARG A 55 -21.98 -3.49 10.43
CA ARG A 55 -20.73 -4.21 10.59
C ARG A 55 -19.67 -3.57 9.69
N ALA A 56 -18.57 -3.14 10.30
CA ALA A 56 -17.37 -2.70 9.59
C ALA A 56 -16.28 -3.77 9.68
N ASP A 57 -15.70 -4.12 8.54
CA ASP A 57 -14.59 -5.06 8.43
C ASP A 57 -13.40 -4.39 7.71
N ARG A 58 -12.19 -4.74 8.14
CA ARG A 58 -10.95 -4.49 7.39
C ARG A 58 -10.80 -5.61 6.36
N LEU A 59 -10.39 -5.25 5.15
CA LEU A 59 -10.05 -6.20 4.10
C LEU A 59 -8.54 -6.40 4.06
N SER A 60 -8.10 -7.65 3.94
CA SER A 60 -6.69 -7.99 3.69
C SER A 60 -6.57 -9.07 2.62
N LEU A 61 -5.46 -9.08 1.90
CA LEU A 61 -5.14 -10.08 0.89
C LEU A 61 -4.20 -11.14 1.48
N ASN A 62 -4.63 -12.40 1.50
CA ASN A 62 -3.86 -13.52 2.06
C ASN A 62 -3.00 -14.21 0.98
N ASP A 63 -2.05 -13.47 0.40
CA ASP A 63 -1.10 -13.99 -0.59
C ASP A 63 0.38 -13.83 -0.17
N GLY A 64 0.61 -13.26 1.01
CA GLY A 64 1.95 -12.97 1.53
C GLY A 64 2.65 -11.79 0.85
N SER A 65 1.96 -11.07 -0.05
CA SER A 65 2.45 -9.84 -0.65
C SER A 65 2.26 -8.64 0.28
N HIS A 66 2.87 -7.51 -0.08
CA HIS A 66 2.57 -6.25 0.60
C HIS A 66 1.15 -5.82 0.29
N GLU A 67 0.35 -5.64 1.33
CA GLU A 67 -1.03 -5.19 1.21
C GLU A 67 -1.12 -3.88 0.40
N PRO A 68 -1.94 -3.82 -0.65
CA PRO A 68 -2.21 -2.57 -1.36
C PRO A 68 -2.76 -1.50 -0.42
N PHE A 69 -2.27 -0.26 -0.54
CA PHE A 69 -2.71 0.87 0.30
C PHE A 69 -4.23 1.07 0.28
N GLU A 70 -4.87 0.85 -0.86
CA GLU A 70 -6.33 0.98 -0.99
C GLU A 70 -7.10 -0.03 -0.13
N LEU A 71 -6.56 -1.25 0.04
CA LEU A 71 -7.15 -2.28 0.92
C LEU A 71 -6.87 -1.98 2.39
N ALA A 72 -5.62 -1.65 2.74
CA ALA A 72 -5.23 -1.29 4.10
C ALA A 72 -6.04 -0.08 4.63
N ALA A 73 -6.36 0.87 3.75
CA ALA A 73 -7.16 2.04 4.05
C ALA A 73 -8.67 1.85 3.77
N GLY A 74 -9.11 0.66 3.35
CA GLY A 74 -10.49 0.39 2.97
C GLY A 74 -11.34 -0.02 4.18
N LEU A 75 -12.63 0.33 4.14
CA LEU A 75 -13.63 -0.19 5.07
C LEU A 75 -14.71 -0.94 4.28
N LEU A 76 -14.87 -2.23 4.55
CA LEU A 76 -16.02 -3.00 4.09
C LEU A 76 -17.15 -2.82 5.10
N LEU A 77 -18.30 -2.34 4.62
CA LEU A 77 -19.49 -2.12 5.43
C LEU A 77 -20.58 -3.08 4.96
N SER A 78 -21.23 -3.73 5.92
CA SER A 78 -22.31 -4.67 5.67
C SER A 78 -23.32 -4.64 6.80
N HIS A 79 -24.49 -5.19 6.52
CA HIS A 79 -25.50 -5.46 7.54
C HIS A 79 -24.96 -6.51 8.51
N ALA A 80 -25.09 -6.29 9.82
CA ALA A 80 -24.74 -7.31 10.80
C ALA A 80 -25.74 -8.49 10.76
N THR A 81 -26.95 -8.22 10.29
CA THR A 81 -27.99 -9.22 10.04
C THR A 81 -27.84 -9.82 8.64
N ALA A 82 -28.24 -11.06 8.46
CA ALA A 82 -28.17 -11.75 7.16
C ALA A 82 -29.31 -11.34 6.19
N GLU A 83 -30.02 -10.25 6.47
CA GLU A 83 -31.22 -9.85 5.71
C GLU A 83 -30.88 -9.20 4.36
N SER A 84 -29.66 -8.70 4.21
CA SER A 84 -29.19 -8.04 2.99
C SER A 84 -27.85 -8.61 2.55
N GLU A 85 -27.77 -8.98 1.27
CA GLU A 85 -26.51 -9.41 0.62
C GLU A 85 -25.68 -8.23 0.11
N ARG A 86 -26.27 -7.03 0.09
CA ARG A 86 -25.62 -5.81 -0.39
C ARG A 86 -24.52 -5.39 0.56
N VAL A 87 -23.37 -5.07 -0.01
CA VAL A 87 -22.19 -4.62 0.73
C VAL A 87 -21.64 -3.33 0.14
N TYR A 88 -20.99 -2.54 0.98
CA TYR A 88 -20.48 -1.23 0.61
C TYR A 88 -18.99 -1.20 0.89
N LEU A 89 -18.21 -0.68 -0.05
CA LEU A 89 -16.79 -0.50 0.13
C LEU A 89 -16.50 1.00 0.18
N PHE A 90 -15.95 1.46 1.31
CA PHE A 90 -15.39 2.79 1.40
C PHE A 90 -13.89 2.74 1.16
N THR A 91 -13.41 3.46 0.15
CA THR A 91 -11.98 3.68 -0.08
C THR A 91 -11.67 5.17 -0.14
N LEU A 92 -10.41 5.53 0.14
CA LEU A 92 -9.99 6.94 0.08
C LEU A 92 -9.96 7.52 -1.34
N ALA A 93 -9.87 6.67 -2.36
CA ALA A 93 -9.72 7.07 -3.75
C ALA A 93 -11.06 7.09 -4.50
N GLN A 94 -11.98 6.16 -4.22
CA GLN A 94 -13.26 6.03 -4.94
C GLN A 94 -14.46 6.47 -4.09
N GLY A 95 -14.29 6.68 -2.79
CA GLY A 95 -15.42 7.00 -1.92
C GLY A 95 -16.24 5.74 -1.64
N ILE A 96 -17.57 5.84 -1.75
CA ILE A 96 -18.49 4.73 -1.47
C ILE A 96 -18.85 4.01 -2.76
N GLU A 97 -18.51 2.73 -2.81
CA GLU A 97 -18.91 1.80 -3.86
C GLU A 97 -19.94 0.81 -3.31
N VAL A 98 -20.91 0.45 -4.15
CA VAL A 98 -22.03 -0.42 -3.78
C VAL A 98 -21.98 -1.70 -4.59
N PHE A 99 -22.16 -2.84 -3.93
CA PHE A 99 -22.17 -4.16 -4.56
C PHE A 99 -23.40 -4.93 -4.12
N ASP A 100 -24.18 -5.44 -5.08
CA ASP A 100 -25.42 -6.18 -4.78
C ASP A 100 -25.19 -7.50 -4.05
N SER A 101 -23.98 -8.04 -4.12
CA SER A 101 -23.59 -9.25 -3.40
C SER A 101 -22.10 -9.25 -3.06
N ARG A 102 -21.73 -10.06 -2.07
CA ARG A 102 -20.33 -10.30 -1.69
C ARG A 102 -19.52 -10.95 -2.83
N ASP A 103 -20.15 -11.72 -3.70
CA ASP A 103 -19.49 -12.35 -4.86
C ASP A 103 -19.07 -11.31 -5.91
N LEU A 104 -19.91 -10.29 -6.14
CA LEU A 104 -19.56 -9.17 -7.03
C LEU A 104 -18.42 -8.32 -6.46
N LEU A 105 -18.42 -8.09 -5.14
CA LEU A 105 -17.29 -7.47 -4.45
C LEU A 105 -16.01 -8.29 -4.66
N LEU A 106 -16.03 -9.59 -4.37
CA LEU A 106 -14.84 -10.46 -4.50
C LEU A 106 -14.31 -10.49 -5.94
N THR A 107 -15.19 -10.55 -6.93
CA THR A 107 -14.81 -10.49 -8.35
C THR A 107 -14.09 -9.18 -8.66
N THR A 108 -14.59 -8.07 -8.13
CA THR A 108 -14.00 -6.74 -8.31
C THR A 108 -12.64 -6.62 -7.61
N LEU A 109 -12.52 -7.12 -6.38
CA LEU A 109 -11.27 -7.10 -5.62
C LEU A 109 -10.19 -7.94 -6.32
N ARG A 110 -10.53 -9.12 -6.84
CA ARG A 110 -9.61 -9.95 -7.63
C ARG A 110 -9.09 -9.24 -8.86
N ALA A 111 -9.99 -8.59 -9.61
CA ALA A 111 -9.62 -7.84 -10.80
C ALA A 111 -8.68 -6.65 -10.48
N ARG A 112 -8.85 -5.98 -9.34
CA ARG A 112 -8.06 -4.81 -8.94
C ARG A 112 -6.72 -5.15 -8.31
N PHE A 113 -6.69 -6.14 -7.41
CA PHE A 113 -5.58 -6.34 -6.49
C PHE A 113 -4.86 -7.68 -6.67
N ALA A 114 -5.43 -8.61 -7.42
CA ALA A 114 -4.89 -9.95 -7.61
C ALA A 114 -4.70 -10.31 -9.09
N GLU A 115 -4.65 -9.31 -9.98
CA GLU A 115 -4.49 -9.51 -11.44
C GLU A 115 -5.54 -10.47 -12.06
N GLY A 116 -6.71 -10.60 -11.41
CA GLY A 116 -7.76 -11.54 -11.80
C GLY A 116 -7.58 -12.98 -11.31
N ASP A 117 -6.65 -13.27 -10.41
CA ASP A 117 -6.48 -14.61 -9.84
C ASP A 117 -7.72 -15.04 -9.04
N GLU A 118 -8.44 -16.04 -9.55
CA GLU A 118 -9.62 -16.63 -8.90
C GLU A 118 -9.29 -17.31 -7.57
N ARG A 119 -8.02 -17.68 -7.35
CA ARG A 119 -7.56 -18.31 -6.11
C ARG A 119 -7.15 -17.30 -5.04
N ALA A 120 -7.09 -16.01 -5.37
CA ALA A 120 -6.81 -14.98 -4.38
C ALA A 120 -7.88 -14.98 -3.29
N VAL A 121 -7.41 -15.05 -2.04
CA VAL A 121 -8.24 -15.08 -0.85
C VAL A 121 -8.20 -13.72 -0.18
N PHE A 122 -9.36 -13.08 -0.11
CA PHE A 122 -9.55 -11.85 0.65
C PHE A 122 -10.18 -12.19 1.99
N GLU A 123 -9.54 -11.76 3.06
CA GLU A 123 -10.04 -11.91 4.41
C GLU A 123 -10.75 -10.62 4.83
N ALA A 124 -11.85 -10.78 5.57
CA ALA A 124 -12.58 -9.67 6.15
C ALA A 124 -12.60 -9.86 7.66
N GLU A 125 -11.86 -9.00 8.35
CA GLU A 125 -11.75 -9.02 9.81
C GLU A 125 -12.61 -7.92 10.40
N LYS A 126 -13.53 -8.29 11.30
CA LYS A 126 -14.40 -7.33 11.96
C LYS A 126 -13.58 -6.36 12.80
N ILE A 127 -13.84 -5.06 12.61
CA ILE A 127 -13.24 -4.01 13.42
C ILE A 127 -14.04 -3.87 14.71
N GLU A 128 -13.35 -3.95 15.85
CA GLU A 128 -13.92 -3.65 17.16
C GLU A 128 -13.62 -2.19 17.54
N GLY A 129 -14.64 -1.44 17.97
CA GLY A 129 -14.50 -0.03 18.37
C GLY A 129 -14.77 0.97 17.24
N ASP A 130 -14.05 2.10 17.23
CA ASP A 130 -14.23 3.17 16.23
C ASP A 130 -13.56 2.80 14.89
N PRO A 131 -14.32 2.58 13.81
CA PRO A 131 -13.78 2.16 12.52
C PRO A 131 -12.80 3.18 11.92
N PHE A 132 -13.04 4.47 12.14
CA PHE A 132 -12.17 5.53 11.61
C PHE A 132 -10.86 5.64 12.39
N HIS A 133 -10.86 5.26 13.67
CA HIS A 133 -9.63 5.15 14.44
C HIS A 133 -8.81 3.94 13.98
N ALA A 134 -9.44 2.78 13.81
CA ALA A 134 -8.77 1.59 13.28
C ALA A 134 -8.21 1.82 11.87
N GLN A 135 -8.97 2.46 10.98
CA GLN A 135 -8.54 2.84 9.63
C GLN A 135 -7.31 3.76 9.67
N MET A 136 -7.30 4.75 10.57
CA MET A 136 -6.15 5.64 10.75
C MET A 136 -4.90 4.88 11.18
N LEU A 137 -5.02 3.95 12.12
CA LEU A 137 -3.89 3.11 12.56
C LEU A 137 -3.35 2.26 11.41
N ALA A 138 -4.23 1.59 10.66
CA ALA A 138 -3.84 0.78 9.50
C ALA A 138 -3.11 1.61 8.43
N ILE A 139 -3.58 2.83 8.15
CA ILE A 139 -2.91 3.78 7.26
C ILE A 139 -1.51 4.14 7.78
N VAL A 140 -1.37 4.42 9.08
CA VAL A 140 -0.08 4.76 9.69
C VAL A 140 0.89 3.58 9.60
N GLU A 141 0.45 2.38 9.96
CA GLU A 141 1.25 1.13 9.87
C GLU A 141 1.77 0.92 8.45
N GLN A 142 0.88 1.03 7.45
CA GLN A 142 1.24 0.90 6.05
C GLN A 142 2.28 1.93 5.58
N GLN A 143 2.18 3.18 6.06
CA GLN A 143 3.17 4.22 5.75
C GLN A 143 4.52 3.95 6.43
N VAL A 144 4.53 3.44 7.65
CA VAL A 144 5.75 3.03 8.36
C VAL A 144 6.46 1.90 7.61
N ASP A 145 5.71 0.90 7.14
CA ASP A 145 6.25 -0.22 6.39
C ASP A 145 6.82 0.24 5.04
N ALA A 146 6.09 1.10 4.31
CA ALA A 146 6.56 1.68 3.06
C ALA A 146 7.87 2.47 3.22
N ILE A 147 7.96 3.29 4.28
CA ILE A 147 9.18 4.07 4.59
C ILE A 147 10.32 3.14 4.99
N THR A 148 10.04 2.09 5.75
CA THR A 148 11.03 1.10 6.18
C THR A 148 11.61 0.35 4.98
N GLU A 149 10.75 -0.10 4.07
CA GLU A 149 11.15 -0.77 2.84
C GLU A 149 11.95 0.16 1.93
N LEU A 150 11.50 1.41 1.74
CA LEU A 150 12.26 2.41 0.99
C LEU A 150 13.63 2.68 1.61
N SER A 151 13.71 2.80 2.94
CA SER A 151 14.97 2.97 3.65
C SER A 151 15.91 1.78 3.42
N ARG A 152 15.38 0.56 3.44
CA ARG A 152 16.14 -0.67 3.15
C ARG A 152 16.68 -0.67 1.72
N GLN A 153 15.86 -0.32 0.73
CA GLN A 153 16.29 -0.24 -0.67
C GLN A 153 17.36 0.83 -0.88
N LEU A 154 17.20 2.01 -0.26
CA LEU A 154 18.19 3.08 -0.32
C LEU A 154 19.53 2.65 0.31
N LYS A 155 19.52 1.91 1.43
CA LYS A 155 20.74 1.34 2.04
C LYS A 155 21.44 0.33 1.14
N LEU A 156 20.70 -0.39 0.30
CA LEU A 156 21.23 -1.36 -0.66
C LEU A 156 21.70 -0.70 -1.97
N THR A 157 21.38 0.57 -2.18
CA THR A 157 21.82 1.29 -3.38
C THR A 157 23.30 1.60 -3.23
N PRO A 158 24.19 1.08 -4.10
CA PRO A 158 25.60 1.42 -4.04
C PRO A 158 25.70 2.93 -4.22
N THR A 159 26.39 3.59 -3.29
CA THR A 159 26.51 5.05 -3.36
C THR A 159 27.16 5.42 -4.71
N LEU A 160 26.79 6.57 -5.29
CA LEU A 160 27.43 7.10 -6.50
C LEU A 160 28.97 7.07 -6.38
N TYR A 161 29.47 7.30 -5.17
CA TYR A 161 30.88 7.19 -4.80
C TYR A 161 31.43 5.76 -4.92
N GLU A 162 30.73 4.74 -4.42
CA GLU A 162 31.14 3.34 -4.54
C GLU A 162 31.11 2.86 -6.01
N VAL A 163 30.09 3.23 -6.78
CA VAL A 163 30.01 2.92 -8.20
C VAL A 163 31.13 3.63 -8.97
N ALA A 164 31.41 4.89 -8.67
CA ALA A 164 32.52 5.63 -9.25
C ALA A 164 33.87 5.00 -8.89
N LYS A 165 34.08 4.61 -7.62
CA LYS A 165 35.28 3.93 -7.16
C LYS A 165 35.49 2.59 -7.85
N VAL A 166 34.44 1.78 -7.99
CA VAL A 166 34.50 0.50 -8.72
C VAL A 166 34.78 0.74 -10.21
N SER A 167 34.14 1.73 -10.83
CA SER A 167 34.35 2.08 -12.25
C SER A 167 35.77 2.56 -12.51
N VAL A 168 36.29 3.49 -11.69
CA VAL A 168 37.66 4.00 -11.78
C VAL A 168 38.68 2.89 -11.52
N THR A 169 38.45 2.05 -10.50
CA THR A 169 39.33 0.91 -10.21
C THR A 169 39.34 -0.10 -11.36
N ARG A 170 38.18 -0.35 -11.99
CA ARG A 170 38.06 -1.21 -13.17
C ARG A 170 38.80 -0.62 -14.37
N GLN A 171 38.65 0.68 -14.63
CA GLN A 171 39.36 1.37 -15.71
C GLN A 171 40.87 1.40 -15.50
N LEU A 172 41.34 1.63 -14.26
CA LEU A 172 42.75 1.57 -13.90
C LEU A 172 43.32 0.15 -14.08
N LYS A 173 42.61 -0.90 -13.65
CA LYS A 173 43.03 -2.29 -13.88
C LYS A 173 43.05 -2.65 -15.38
N ALA A 174 42.06 -2.22 -16.16
CA ALA A 174 42.04 -2.46 -17.60
C ALA A 174 43.19 -1.74 -18.33
N ARG A 175 43.54 -0.52 -17.89
CA ARG A 175 44.55 0.32 -18.56
C ARG A 175 45.99 0.05 -18.12
N PHE A 176 46.18 -0.45 -16.88
CA PHE A 176 47.51 -0.65 -16.29
C PHE A 176 47.80 -2.09 -15.85
N GLY A 177 46.80 -2.98 -15.75
CA GLY A 177 46.98 -4.38 -15.34
C GLY A 177 47.63 -5.29 -16.38
N GLY A 178 47.76 -4.83 -17.64
CA GLY A 178 48.44 -5.56 -18.71
C GLY A 178 49.95 -5.28 -18.85
N ARG A 179 50.52 -4.32 -18.11
CA ARG A 179 51.96 -4.05 -18.18
C ARG A 179 52.71 -4.98 -17.22
N ARG A 180 52.98 -6.21 -17.67
CA ARG A 180 54.17 -6.94 -17.18
C ARG A 180 55.37 -6.02 -17.42
N LEU A 181 55.87 -5.43 -16.35
CA LEU A 181 57.20 -4.84 -16.32
C LEU A 181 58.19 -5.97 -16.61
N ILE A 182 58.51 -6.16 -17.88
CA ILE A 182 59.71 -6.90 -18.29
C ILE A 182 60.86 -5.98 -17.90
N LEU A 183 61.34 -6.11 -16.66
CA LEU A 183 62.67 -5.66 -16.27
C LEU A 183 63.66 -6.51 -17.10
N LYS A 184 63.93 -6.07 -18.33
CA LYS A 184 65.12 -6.51 -19.06
C LYS A 184 66.31 -5.98 -18.27
N SER A 185 66.87 -6.88 -17.47
CA SER A 185 68.24 -6.87 -16.98
C SER A 185 69.15 -6.22 -18.03
N ILE A 186 69.64 -5.02 -17.71
CA ILE A 186 70.78 -4.42 -18.40
C ILE A 186 71.99 -5.23 -17.93
N ARG A 187 72.37 -6.26 -18.70
CA ARG A 187 73.68 -6.89 -18.55
C ARG A 187 74.72 -5.91 -19.05
N CYS A 188 75.56 -5.49 -18.11
CA CYS A 188 76.86 -4.91 -18.33
C CYS A 188 77.74 -5.93 -19.07
N SER A 189 78.18 -5.62 -20.29
CA SER A 189 79.26 -6.34 -20.96
C SER A 189 79.77 -5.55 -22.16
N LEU A 190 80.74 -4.67 -21.92
CA LEU A 190 81.68 -4.19 -22.92
C LEU A 190 83.02 -3.94 -22.22
N CYS A 191 83.74 -5.03 -21.96
CA CYS A 191 85.18 -5.07 -22.21
C CYS A 191 85.38 -5.87 -23.50
N PRO A 192 86.40 -5.55 -24.28
CA PRO A 192 87.46 -6.55 -24.41
C PRO A 192 88.87 -5.97 -24.27
N PHE A 193 89.74 -6.83 -23.70
CA PHE A 193 91.19 -7.01 -23.92
C PHE A 193 91.82 -6.11 -25.00
N GLN A 194 92.93 -5.40 -24.77
CA GLN A 194 94.27 -5.96 -24.52
C GLN A 194 95.21 -4.88 -23.96
#